data_AF-M0P6Z8-F1
#
_entry.id   AF-M0P6Z8-F1
#
_cell.length_a   1.000
_cell.length_b   1.000
_cell.length_c   1.000
_cell.angle_alpha   90.00
_cell.angle_beta   90.00
_cell.angle_gamma   90.00
#
_symmetry.space_group_name_H-M   'P 1'
#
loop_
_entity.id
_entity.type
_entity.pdbx_description
1 polymer ?
#
loop_
_entity_poly.entity_id
_entity_poly.type
_entity_poly.pdbx_seq_one_letter_code
_entity_poly.pdbx_strand_id
1 'polypeptide(L)'
;MNRRDVVVGLGAIVGTGATASGTGAFGAAEVSRQAEIDIVDDSDGLVGLVANEAIAGVQMDSGGELTVSIGDDDPGVNVSSVYQFGAFVTDDGVEDITGDTFSVVTEGDPSDMSEGQDSLESAFAVVNQSAEDLSVTVDFRLNDDIDGGTEYAFELQSSQSGNGTREGLATSPITTTDQLTAQLATGESIGVSFVINALEGVVTDEISGSLSVSATAV
;
A
#
# COMPACT_ATOMS: atom_id res chain seq x y z
N MET A 1 1.67 -81.67 60.59
CA MET A 1 2.79 -80.70 60.57
C MET A 1 2.24 -79.43 59.90
N ASN A 2 1.93 -78.34 60.61
CA ASN A 2 2.84 -77.19 60.88
C ASN A 2 3.62 -76.79 59.61
N ARG A 3 3.50 -75.60 59.00
CA ARG A 3 3.42 -74.20 59.51
C ARG A 3 3.13 -73.23 58.32
N ARG A 4 2.24 -72.23 58.46
CA ARG A 4 2.50 -70.75 58.51
C ARG A 4 2.94 -70.12 57.17
N ASP A 5 2.61 -68.90 56.72
CA ASP A 5 2.06 -67.63 57.27
C ASP A 5 1.40 -66.87 56.07
N VAL A 6 0.22 -66.20 56.16
CA VAL A 6 -0.13 -64.82 56.60
C VAL A 6 0.10 -63.68 55.56
N VAL A 7 -0.82 -62.70 55.60
CA VAL A 7 -0.86 -61.29 55.08
C VAL A 7 -1.87 -61.12 53.93
N VAL A 8 -3.15 -60.76 54.16
CA VAL A 8 -3.78 -59.50 54.66
C VAL A 8 -3.85 -58.40 53.61
N GLY A 9 -5.09 -58.07 53.24
CA GLY A 9 -5.47 -56.89 52.46
C GLY A 9 -7.00 -56.76 52.39
N LEU A 10 -7.65 -56.61 53.57
CA LEU A 10 -9.06 -56.25 53.70
C LEU A 10 -9.22 -54.74 53.55
N GLY A 11 -10.17 -54.32 52.73
CA GLY A 11 -10.63 -52.94 52.64
C GLY A 11 -12.00 -52.86 51.96
N ALA A 12 -13.03 -53.34 52.66
CA ALA A 12 -14.42 -53.14 52.29
C ALA A 12 -15.00 -52.04 53.18
N ILE A 13 -15.62 -51.00 52.59
CA ILE A 13 -16.77 -50.33 53.21
C ILE A 13 -17.80 -50.05 52.11
N VAL A 14 -18.91 -50.77 52.23
CA VAL A 14 -20.17 -50.55 51.54
C VAL A 14 -20.96 -49.52 52.34
N GLY A 15 -21.31 -48.39 51.72
CA GLY A 15 -22.18 -47.37 52.31
C GLY A 15 -23.35 -47.09 51.36
N THR A 16 -24.51 -47.60 51.71
CA THR A 16 -25.77 -47.61 50.96
C THR A 16 -26.33 -46.21 50.69
N GLY A 17 -26.62 -45.90 49.42
CA GLY A 17 -27.39 -44.71 49.04
C GLY A 17 -27.86 -44.76 47.59
N ALA A 18 -29.14 -45.11 47.40
CA ALA A 18 -30.02 -44.77 46.28
C ALA A 18 -29.65 -45.23 44.83
N THR A 19 -30.45 -46.19 44.34
CA THR A 19 -31.12 -46.20 43.02
C THR A 19 -30.41 -45.59 41.81
N ALA A 20 -30.10 -46.43 40.83
CA ALA A 20 -30.73 -46.44 39.50
C ALA A 20 -29.73 -46.99 38.46
N SER A 21 -30.22 -47.95 37.67
CA SER A 21 -29.57 -48.36 36.43
C SER A 21 -29.41 -47.14 35.53
N GLY A 22 -28.19 -46.83 35.12
CA GLY A 22 -27.88 -45.76 34.19
C GLY A 22 -26.87 -46.26 33.19
N THR A 23 -27.33 -46.58 31.99
CA THR A 23 -26.51 -46.75 30.79
C THR A 23 -25.59 -45.53 30.67
N GLY A 24 -24.31 -45.69 31.00
CA GLY A 24 -23.28 -44.68 30.75
C GLY A 24 -23.00 -44.62 29.25
N ALA A 25 -23.93 -44.06 28.49
CA ALA A 25 -23.74 -43.63 27.13
C ALA A 25 -22.53 -42.69 27.10
N PHE A 26 -21.61 -42.92 26.17
CA PHE A 26 -20.55 -41.98 25.84
C PHE A 26 -21.20 -40.69 25.32
N GLY A 27 -21.54 -39.78 26.23
CA GLY A 27 -21.85 -38.41 25.89
C GLY A 27 -20.54 -37.72 25.58
N ALA A 28 -20.18 -37.62 24.29
CA ALA A 28 -19.23 -36.62 23.85
C ALA A 28 -19.87 -35.26 24.16
N ALA A 29 -19.40 -34.59 25.22
CA ALA A 29 -19.71 -33.19 25.43
C ALA A 29 -18.88 -32.39 24.43
N GLU A 30 -19.49 -32.05 23.31
CA GLU A 30 -18.95 -31.05 22.39
C GLU A 30 -19.16 -29.68 23.04
N VAL A 31 -18.20 -29.27 23.85
CA VAL A 31 -18.11 -27.88 24.28
C VAL A 31 -17.53 -27.12 23.10
N SER A 32 -18.38 -26.44 22.34
CA SER A 32 -17.98 -25.39 21.41
C SER A 32 -17.33 -24.27 22.22
N ARG A 33 -16.02 -24.35 22.44
CA ARG A 33 -15.24 -23.19 22.87
C ARG A 33 -15.07 -22.32 21.64
N GLN A 34 -16.03 -21.42 21.41
CA GLN A 34 -15.82 -20.27 20.54
C GLN A 34 -14.63 -19.50 21.13
N ALA A 35 -13.48 -19.58 20.46
CA ALA A 35 -12.42 -18.61 20.64
C ALA A 35 -12.76 -17.45 19.70
N GLU A 36 -13.28 -16.36 20.27
CA GLU A 36 -13.35 -15.07 19.59
C GLU A 36 -11.95 -14.47 19.72
N ILE A 37 -11.18 -14.53 18.63
CA ILE A 37 -9.92 -13.80 18.53
C ILE A 37 -10.31 -12.42 18.05
N ASP A 38 -10.52 -11.50 18.98
CA ASP A 38 -10.55 -10.07 18.65
C ASP A 38 -9.13 -9.69 18.23
N ILE A 39 -8.90 -9.68 16.92
CA ILE A 39 -7.79 -8.96 16.35
C ILE A 39 -8.17 -7.49 16.52
N VAL A 40 -7.54 -6.81 17.47
CA VAL A 40 -7.55 -5.35 17.49
C VAL A 40 -6.81 -4.95 16.23
N ASP A 41 -7.58 -4.52 15.24
CA ASP A 41 -7.05 -4.06 13.97
C ASP A 41 -6.03 -2.96 14.24
N ASP A 42 -4.89 -3.02 13.55
CA ASP A 42 -3.92 -1.91 13.53
C ASP A 42 -4.50 -0.84 12.61
N SER A 43 -5.58 -0.21 13.08
CA SER A 43 -6.41 0.77 12.38
C SER A 43 -5.66 2.05 11.99
N ASP A 44 -4.35 2.12 12.24
CA ASP A 44 -3.47 3.21 11.80
C ASP A 44 -2.82 2.92 10.43
N GLY A 45 -2.90 1.68 9.91
CA GLY A 45 -2.47 1.30 8.56
C GLY A 45 -3.61 1.28 7.53
N LEU A 46 -4.39 2.35 7.43
CA LEU A 46 -5.58 2.41 6.54
C LEU A 46 -5.25 2.31 5.04
N VAL A 47 -4.02 2.67 4.67
CA VAL A 47 -3.53 2.68 3.29
C VAL A 47 -2.20 1.96 3.17
N GLY A 48 -2.04 1.16 2.11
CA GLY A 48 -0.79 0.52 1.75
C GLY A 48 -0.13 1.21 0.56
N LEU A 49 1.20 1.35 0.58
CA LEU A 49 1.98 1.80 -0.57
C LEU A 49 2.51 0.59 -1.34
N VAL A 50 2.36 0.61 -2.66
CA VAL A 50 2.83 -0.44 -3.56
C VAL A 50 3.70 0.19 -4.65
N ALA A 51 5.00 -0.09 -4.63
CA ALA A 51 5.92 0.33 -5.68
C ALA A 51 5.66 -0.45 -6.99
N ASN A 52 5.89 0.17 -8.14
CA ASN A 52 6.00 -0.56 -9.40
C ASN A 52 7.47 -0.91 -9.66
N GLU A 53 7.88 -2.11 -9.25
CA GLU A 53 9.27 -2.57 -9.37
C GLU A 53 9.70 -2.85 -10.83
N ALA A 54 8.77 -2.83 -11.80
CA ALA A 54 9.13 -2.88 -13.21
C ALA A 54 9.74 -1.54 -13.70
N ILE A 55 9.51 -0.45 -12.98
CA ILE A 55 10.06 0.86 -13.27
C ILE A 55 11.38 1.03 -12.53
N ALA A 56 12.45 1.23 -13.30
CA ALA A 56 13.78 1.42 -12.74
C ALA A 56 13.80 2.61 -11.76
N GLY A 57 14.31 2.36 -10.55
CA GLY A 57 14.41 3.37 -9.51
C GLY A 57 13.21 3.45 -8.58
N VAL A 58 12.09 2.75 -8.85
CA VAL A 58 10.93 2.69 -7.95
C VAL A 58 10.88 1.34 -7.25
N GLN A 59 10.98 1.34 -5.92
CA GLN A 59 11.09 0.10 -5.15
C GLN A 59 10.64 0.29 -3.69
N MET A 60 10.30 -0.82 -3.04
CA MET A 60 10.19 -0.86 -1.59
C MET A 60 11.56 -1.17 -0.98
N ASP A 61 11.96 -0.42 0.03
CA ASP A 61 13.20 -0.67 0.75
C ASP A 61 13.05 -1.83 1.76
N SER A 62 14.14 -2.20 2.45
CA SER A 62 14.11 -3.28 3.45
C SER A 62 13.26 -2.98 4.70
N GLY A 63 12.89 -1.72 4.92
CA GLY A 63 12.00 -1.25 5.97
C GLY A 63 10.53 -1.17 5.56
N GLY A 64 10.21 -1.39 4.29
CA GLY A 64 8.86 -1.21 3.74
C GLY A 64 8.54 0.23 3.36
N GLU A 65 9.55 1.08 3.16
CA GLU A 65 9.41 2.45 2.66
C GLU A 65 9.47 2.48 1.13
N LEU A 66 8.53 3.19 0.51
CA LEU A 66 8.58 3.47 -0.93
C LEU A 66 9.76 4.42 -1.21
N THR A 67 10.69 3.97 -2.03
CA THR A 67 11.85 4.76 -2.46
C THR A 67 11.80 4.97 -3.97
N VAL A 68 11.98 6.22 -4.38
CA VAL A 68 12.32 6.58 -5.76
C VAL A 68 13.77 7.06 -5.78
N SER A 69 14.66 6.36 -6.47
CA SER A 69 16.08 6.69 -6.55
C SER A 69 16.57 6.67 -8.00
N ILE A 70 17.22 7.76 -8.40
CA ILE A 70 17.80 7.91 -9.74
C ILE A 70 19.32 7.87 -9.60
N GLY A 71 19.90 6.69 -9.78
CA GLY A 71 21.34 6.44 -9.59
C GLY A 71 21.69 5.89 -8.19
N ASP A 72 22.96 5.52 -8.00
CA ASP A 72 23.45 4.85 -6.79
C ASP A 72 24.16 5.84 -5.83
N ASP A 73 25.33 6.35 -6.22
CA ASP A 73 26.27 7.07 -5.32
C ASP A 73 26.17 8.60 -5.36
N ASP A 74 25.55 9.16 -6.41
CA ASP A 74 25.32 10.61 -6.58
C ASP A 74 23.95 10.80 -7.27
N PRO A 75 22.85 10.65 -6.52
CA PRO A 75 21.52 10.57 -7.11
C PRO A 75 21.10 11.91 -7.71
N GLY A 76 20.58 11.87 -8.93
CA GLY A 76 20.17 13.07 -9.64
C GLY A 76 19.67 12.81 -11.06
N VAL A 77 19.07 13.83 -11.66
CA VAL A 77 18.66 13.81 -13.07
C VAL A 77 19.76 14.42 -13.93
N ASN A 78 20.01 13.85 -15.11
CA ASN A 78 20.92 14.46 -16.06
C ASN A 78 20.32 15.76 -16.63
N VAL A 79 21.13 16.81 -16.77
CA VAL A 79 20.75 17.96 -17.59
C VAL A 79 20.51 17.53 -19.05
N SER A 80 19.66 18.26 -19.75
CA SER A 80 19.27 17.96 -21.12
C SER A 80 18.60 16.58 -21.28
N SER A 81 17.81 16.16 -20.30
CA SER A 81 17.08 14.89 -20.34
C SER A 81 15.69 14.97 -19.74
N VAL A 82 14.86 13.97 -20.04
CA VAL A 82 13.51 13.81 -19.48
C VAL A 82 13.42 12.43 -18.86
N TYR A 83 12.90 12.38 -17.64
CA TYR A 83 12.60 11.13 -16.93
C TYR A 83 11.11 11.05 -16.69
N GLN A 84 10.51 9.93 -17.04
CA GLN A 84 9.12 9.62 -16.72
C GLN A 84 9.07 8.35 -15.87
N PHE A 85 8.26 8.39 -14.81
CA PHE A 85 7.98 7.29 -13.92
C PHE A 85 6.49 7.02 -13.94
N GLY A 86 6.14 5.85 -14.43
CA GLY A 86 4.76 5.42 -14.64
C GLY A 86 4.12 6.04 -15.89
N ALA A 87 3.05 5.43 -16.36
CA ALA A 87 2.22 5.96 -17.43
C ALA A 87 1.20 6.97 -16.87
N PHE A 88 0.90 8.01 -17.66
CA PHE A 88 -0.18 8.96 -17.39
C PHE A 88 -1.48 8.49 -18.06
N VAL A 89 -2.64 8.93 -17.57
CA VAL A 89 -3.93 8.65 -18.23
C VAL A 89 -4.04 9.36 -19.58
N THR A 90 -3.50 10.58 -19.67
CA THR A 90 -3.45 11.41 -20.90
C THR A 90 -2.18 12.27 -20.86
N ASP A 91 -1.73 12.73 -22.02
CA ASP A 91 -0.59 13.66 -22.14
C ASP A 91 -1.02 15.12 -21.95
N ASP A 92 -2.32 15.43 -21.97
CA ASP A 92 -2.86 16.78 -21.80
C ASP A 92 -2.22 17.50 -20.60
N GLY A 93 -1.62 18.67 -20.82
CA GLY A 93 -0.94 19.47 -19.79
C GLY A 93 0.43 18.95 -19.32
N VAL A 94 0.75 17.68 -19.58
CA VAL A 94 2.10 17.12 -19.40
C VAL A 94 2.95 17.40 -20.65
N GLU A 95 2.33 17.39 -21.83
CA GLU A 95 2.94 17.81 -23.09
C GLU A 95 3.39 19.28 -23.07
N ASP A 96 2.71 20.14 -22.30
CA ASP A 96 3.10 21.55 -22.13
C ASP A 96 4.46 21.68 -21.44
N ILE A 97 4.80 20.72 -20.56
CA ILE A 97 6.10 20.65 -19.90
C ILE A 97 7.13 19.97 -20.80
N THR A 98 6.80 18.83 -21.38
CA THR A 98 7.77 17.98 -22.09
C THR A 98 8.06 18.43 -23.53
N GLY A 99 7.13 19.19 -24.13
CA GLY A 99 7.19 19.67 -25.51
C GLY A 99 7.33 18.54 -26.54
N ASP A 100 7.72 18.91 -27.76
CA ASP A 100 7.87 17.95 -28.87
C ASP A 100 9.09 17.01 -28.73
N THR A 101 9.94 17.22 -27.72
CA THR A 101 11.22 16.50 -27.58
C THR A 101 11.04 15.14 -26.92
N PHE A 102 9.97 14.97 -26.15
CA PHE A 102 9.66 13.75 -25.42
C PHE A 102 8.18 13.41 -25.58
N SER A 103 7.89 12.21 -26.06
CA SER A 103 6.51 11.71 -26.14
C SER A 103 6.16 11.10 -24.80
N VAL A 104 5.18 11.71 -24.11
CA VAL A 104 4.66 11.20 -22.84
C VAL A 104 4.10 9.79 -23.06
N VAL A 105 4.47 8.85 -22.19
CA VAL A 105 3.89 7.50 -22.18
C VAL A 105 2.56 7.56 -21.45
N THR A 106 1.50 7.10 -22.12
CA THR A 106 0.13 7.08 -21.57
C THR A 106 -0.48 5.70 -21.63
N GLU A 107 -1.42 5.42 -20.73
CA GLU A 107 -2.18 4.18 -20.67
C GLU A 107 -3.64 4.46 -20.32
N GLY A 108 -4.56 3.58 -20.74
CA GLY A 108 -5.98 3.73 -20.48
C GLY A 108 -6.37 3.53 -19.01
N ASP A 109 -5.65 2.69 -18.26
CA ASP A 109 -5.84 2.48 -16.81
C ASP A 109 -4.51 2.19 -16.08
N PRO A 110 -3.66 3.19 -15.91
CA PRO A 110 -2.34 3.00 -15.31
C PRO A 110 -2.37 2.66 -13.81
N SER A 111 -3.49 2.89 -13.12
CA SER A 111 -3.70 2.54 -11.70
C SER A 111 -4.27 1.14 -11.47
N ASP A 112 -4.44 0.34 -12.53
CA ASP A 112 -5.02 -0.99 -12.42
C ASP A 112 -4.17 -1.92 -11.54
N MET A 113 -4.80 -2.45 -10.51
CA MET A 113 -4.23 -3.42 -9.57
C MET A 113 -4.98 -4.76 -9.61
N SER A 114 -5.77 -5.02 -10.66
CA SER A 114 -6.60 -6.22 -10.79
C SER A 114 -5.79 -7.52 -10.86
N GLU A 115 -4.56 -7.47 -11.38
CA GLU A 115 -3.58 -8.57 -11.37
C GLU A 115 -2.44 -8.30 -10.36
N GLY A 116 -2.66 -7.42 -9.39
CA GLY A 116 -1.64 -6.98 -8.44
C GLY A 116 -0.64 -6.03 -9.09
N GLN A 117 0.65 -6.14 -8.72
CA GLN A 117 1.70 -5.28 -9.29
C GLN A 117 1.93 -5.52 -10.79
N ASP A 118 1.54 -6.68 -11.32
CA ASP A 118 1.76 -7.03 -12.73
C ASP A 118 0.91 -6.19 -13.70
N SER A 119 -0.23 -5.68 -13.24
CA SER A 119 -1.10 -4.77 -14.02
C SER A 119 -0.82 -3.28 -13.76
N LEU A 120 0.02 -2.96 -12.77
CA LEU A 120 0.29 -1.58 -12.39
C LEU A 120 1.22 -0.92 -13.40
N GLU A 121 0.77 0.18 -14.01
CA GLU A 121 1.63 1.01 -14.88
C GLU A 121 1.97 2.37 -14.28
N SER A 122 1.36 2.73 -13.14
CA SER A 122 1.76 3.89 -12.32
C SER A 122 3.19 3.72 -11.79
N ALA A 123 3.83 4.79 -11.35
CA ALA A 123 5.09 4.68 -10.60
C ALA A 123 4.88 3.91 -9.29
N PHE A 124 3.80 4.23 -8.58
CA PHE A 124 3.36 3.50 -7.40
C PHE A 124 1.86 3.66 -7.21
N ALA A 125 1.29 2.81 -6.35
CA ALA A 125 -0.12 2.88 -5.95
C ALA A 125 -0.28 3.07 -4.44
N VAL A 126 -1.36 3.76 -4.07
CA VAL A 126 -1.91 3.78 -2.72
C VAL A 126 -3.17 2.92 -2.73
N VAL A 127 -3.20 1.89 -1.87
CA VAL A 127 -4.27 0.90 -1.82
C VAL A 127 -5.07 1.06 -0.54
N ASN A 128 -6.40 1.11 -0.63
CA ASN A 128 -7.26 1.09 0.55
C ASN A 128 -7.37 -0.33 1.09
N GLN A 129 -6.74 -0.56 2.25
CA GLN A 129 -6.76 -1.86 2.95
C GLN A 129 -7.80 -1.90 4.08
N SER A 130 -8.53 -0.80 4.29
CA SER A 130 -9.56 -0.69 5.31
C SER A 130 -10.91 -1.24 4.83
N ALA A 131 -11.86 -1.35 5.75
CA ALA A 131 -13.24 -1.74 5.45
C ALA A 131 -14.17 -0.54 5.13
N GLU A 132 -13.63 0.68 5.12
CA GLU A 132 -14.36 1.92 4.88
C GLU A 132 -13.84 2.57 3.59
N ASP A 133 -14.66 3.41 2.96
CA ASP A 133 -14.21 4.23 1.85
C ASP A 133 -13.34 5.38 2.40
N LEU A 134 -12.27 5.71 1.69
CA LEU A 134 -11.28 6.70 2.12
C LEU A 134 -11.27 7.91 1.17
N SER A 135 -11.14 9.10 1.74
CA SER A 135 -10.66 10.28 1.05
C SER A 135 -9.16 10.34 1.22
N VAL A 136 -8.41 10.13 0.13
CA VAL A 136 -6.94 10.15 0.13
C VAL A 136 -6.46 11.50 -0.39
N THR A 137 -5.56 12.13 0.36
CA THR A 137 -4.90 13.38 -0.03
C THR A 137 -3.40 13.13 -0.15
N VAL A 138 -2.85 13.47 -1.32
CA VAL A 138 -1.42 13.49 -1.61
C VAL A 138 -0.95 14.94 -1.59
N ASP A 139 -0.03 15.23 -0.69
CA ASP A 139 0.58 16.56 -0.49
C ASP A 139 2.05 16.50 -0.89
N PHE A 140 2.41 17.33 -1.87
CA PHE A 140 3.78 17.46 -2.36
C PHE A 140 4.43 18.68 -1.71
N ARG A 141 5.43 18.43 -0.87
CA ARG A 141 6.26 19.50 -0.29
C ARG A 141 7.61 19.51 -0.96
N LEU A 142 7.71 20.27 -2.04
CA LEU A 142 8.93 20.45 -2.79
C LEU A 142 9.62 21.75 -2.37
N ASN A 143 10.95 21.69 -2.27
CA ASN A 143 11.86 22.80 -2.21
C ASN A 143 12.66 22.75 -3.51
N ASP A 144 12.32 23.66 -4.41
CA ASP A 144 12.99 23.80 -5.69
C ASP A 144 13.88 25.04 -5.68
N ASP A 145 15.14 24.85 -6.07
CA ASP A 145 16.10 25.92 -6.36
C ASP A 145 16.48 25.78 -7.84
N ILE A 146 15.63 26.36 -8.69
CA ILE A 146 15.75 26.24 -10.15
C ILE A 146 16.32 27.55 -10.69
N ASP A 147 17.58 27.50 -11.11
CA ASP A 147 18.26 28.58 -11.83
C ASP A 147 18.03 28.49 -13.35
N GLY A 148 17.81 27.27 -13.85
CA GLY A 148 17.54 26.92 -15.23
C GLY A 148 16.04 26.79 -15.52
N GLY A 149 15.69 25.78 -16.31
CA GLY A 149 14.32 25.47 -16.72
C GLY A 149 13.94 24.02 -16.44
N THR A 150 14.38 23.47 -15.30
CA THR A 150 13.90 22.15 -14.88
C THR A 150 12.44 22.26 -14.43
N GLU A 151 11.57 21.46 -15.04
CA GLU A 151 10.13 21.42 -14.81
C GLU A 151 9.69 20.01 -14.43
N TYR A 152 8.52 19.88 -13.78
CA TYR A 152 8.04 18.59 -13.30
C TYR A 152 6.52 18.56 -13.21
N ALA A 153 5.94 17.36 -13.32
CA ALA A 153 4.53 17.13 -13.08
C ALA A 153 4.28 15.83 -12.34
N PHE A 154 3.23 15.82 -11.52
CA PHE A 154 2.72 14.65 -10.79
C PHE A 154 1.23 14.49 -11.10
N GLU A 155 0.84 13.29 -11.49
CA GLU A 155 -0.55 12.92 -11.73
C GLU A 155 -1.03 11.96 -10.65
N LEU A 156 -2.23 12.23 -10.15
CA LEU A 156 -3.02 11.30 -9.35
C LEU A 156 -4.09 10.68 -10.24
N GLN A 157 -4.20 9.36 -10.19
CA GLN A 157 -5.07 8.60 -11.08
C GLN A 157 -5.84 7.52 -10.30
N SER A 158 -7.07 7.24 -10.72
CA SER A 158 -7.91 6.19 -10.14
C SER A 158 -8.36 5.20 -11.21
N SER A 159 -8.55 3.95 -10.82
CA SER A 159 -9.18 2.94 -11.68
C SER A 159 -10.66 2.86 -11.34
N GLN A 160 -11.52 3.25 -12.27
CA GLN A 160 -12.98 3.21 -12.11
C GLN A 160 -13.59 2.30 -13.16
N SER A 161 -14.13 1.16 -12.72
CA SER A 161 -14.76 0.18 -13.61
C SER A 161 -13.83 -0.30 -14.75
N GLY A 162 -12.53 -0.44 -14.47
CA GLY A 162 -11.50 -0.87 -15.42
C GLY A 162 -11.12 0.21 -16.45
N ASN A 163 -11.27 1.49 -16.09
CA ASN A 163 -10.76 2.62 -16.87
C ASN A 163 -10.08 3.59 -15.91
N GLY A 164 -8.92 4.09 -16.32
CA GLY A 164 -8.17 5.11 -15.61
C GLY A 164 -8.84 6.48 -15.72
N THR A 165 -8.85 7.22 -14.62
CA THR A 165 -9.30 8.61 -14.57
C THR A 165 -8.22 9.45 -13.90
N ARG A 166 -7.85 10.56 -14.52
CA ARG A 166 -7.01 11.58 -13.87
C ARG A 166 -7.84 12.30 -12.79
N GLU A 167 -7.46 12.11 -11.54
CA GLU A 167 -8.04 12.80 -10.39
C GLU A 167 -7.41 14.18 -10.17
N GLY A 168 -6.15 14.33 -10.56
CA GLY A 168 -5.47 15.62 -10.48
C GLY A 168 -4.10 15.62 -11.16
N LEU A 169 -3.66 16.80 -11.52
CA LEU A 169 -2.34 17.07 -12.09
C LEU A 169 -1.75 18.28 -11.38
N ALA A 170 -0.56 18.12 -10.81
CA ALA A 170 0.23 19.20 -10.23
C ALA A 170 1.48 19.41 -11.09
N THR A 171 1.75 20.65 -11.49
CA THR A 171 2.84 21.03 -12.40
C THR A 171 3.72 22.10 -11.76
N SER A 172 5.01 22.13 -12.09
CA SER A 172 5.95 23.14 -11.60
C SER A 172 5.52 24.57 -11.95
N PRO A 173 5.66 25.54 -11.03
CA PRO A 173 6.05 25.36 -9.63
C PRO A 173 4.89 24.79 -8.79
N ILE A 174 5.17 23.73 -8.02
CA ILE A 174 4.19 23.17 -7.08
C ILE A 174 4.36 23.86 -5.73
N THR A 175 3.27 24.42 -5.23
CA THR A 175 3.23 25.11 -3.93
C THR A 175 2.69 24.19 -2.85
N THR A 176 2.94 24.52 -1.57
CA THR A 176 2.45 23.76 -0.41
C THR A 176 0.93 23.71 -0.26
N THR A 177 0.18 24.35 -1.16
CA THR A 177 -1.29 24.29 -1.24
C THR A 177 -1.81 23.35 -2.32
N ASP A 178 -0.95 22.82 -3.17
CA ASP A 178 -1.32 21.94 -4.27
C ASP A 178 -1.44 20.50 -3.75
N GLN A 179 -2.61 20.23 -3.18
CA GLN A 179 -3.02 18.91 -2.72
C GLN A 179 -3.87 18.23 -3.79
N LEU A 180 -3.51 16.99 -4.13
CA LEU A 180 -4.34 16.15 -4.98
C LEU A 180 -5.18 15.24 -4.07
N THR A 181 -6.47 15.15 -4.34
CA THR A 181 -7.40 14.35 -3.53
C THR A 181 -8.22 13.45 -4.41
N ALA A 182 -8.40 12.20 -3.98
CA ALA A 182 -9.23 11.21 -4.64
C ALA A 182 -10.05 10.43 -3.61
N GLN A 183 -11.22 9.94 -4.00
CA GLN A 183 -11.94 8.94 -3.21
C GLN A 183 -11.47 7.54 -3.60
N LEU A 184 -11.40 6.67 -2.61
CA LEU A 184 -10.87 5.34 -2.75
C LEU A 184 -11.78 4.35 -2.02
N ALA A 185 -12.55 3.56 -2.77
CA ALA A 185 -13.42 2.58 -2.15
C ALA A 185 -12.62 1.44 -1.51
N THR A 186 -13.27 0.64 -0.66
CA THR A 186 -12.64 -0.54 -0.06
C THR A 186 -12.03 -1.46 -1.13
N GLY A 187 -10.73 -1.72 -1.02
CA GLY A 187 -9.99 -2.60 -1.92
C GLY A 187 -9.59 -1.97 -3.27
N GLU A 188 -9.92 -0.71 -3.52
CA GLU A 188 -9.46 0.02 -4.70
C GLU A 188 -8.05 0.63 -4.49
N SER A 189 -7.44 1.05 -5.59
CA SER A 189 -6.15 1.76 -5.63
C SER A 189 -6.24 3.09 -6.38
N ILE A 190 -5.43 4.05 -5.93
CA ILE A 190 -5.03 5.20 -6.74
C ILE A 190 -3.57 5.05 -7.14
N GLY A 191 -3.25 5.43 -8.37
CA GLY A 191 -1.89 5.48 -8.88
C GLY A 191 -1.30 6.88 -8.77
N VAL A 192 0.03 6.94 -8.76
CA VAL A 192 0.79 8.18 -8.94
C VAL A 192 1.83 7.96 -10.02
N SER A 193 1.87 8.87 -10.99
CA SER A 193 2.89 8.94 -12.04
C SER A 193 3.50 10.34 -12.07
N PHE A 194 4.74 10.47 -12.53
CA PHE A 194 5.39 11.76 -12.59
C PHE A 194 6.46 11.84 -13.67
N VAL A 195 6.76 13.08 -14.07
CA VAL A 195 7.79 13.40 -15.04
C VAL A 195 8.70 14.51 -14.51
N ILE A 196 9.98 14.42 -14.83
CA ILE A 196 10.98 15.46 -14.58
C ILE A 196 11.59 15.81 -15.93
N ASN A 197 11.38 17.04 -16.39
CA ASN A 197 11.97 17.59 -17.59
C ASN A 197 13.14 18.51 -17.21
N ALA A 198 14.36 18.08 -17.49
CA ALA A 198 15.58 18.86 -17.31
C ALA A 198 16.20 19.28 -18.66
N LEU A 199 15.42 19.36 -19.75
CA LEU A 199 15.90 19.76 -21.08
C LEU A 199 16.59 21.13 -21.08
N GLU A 200 15.96 22.09 -20.40
CA GLU A 200 16.50 23.43 -20.15
C GLU A 200 17.14 23.56 -18.75
N GLY A 201 17.33 22.43 -18.06
CA GLY A 201 17.92 22.39 -16.73
C GLY A 201 19.42 22.66 -16.72
N VAL A 202 19.92 23.20 -15.61
CA VAL A 202 21.36 23.40 -15.36
C VAL A 202 21.83 22.57 -14.16
N VAL A 203 23.14 22.38 -14.03
CA VAL A 203 23.72 21.55 -12.94
C VAL A 203 23.55 22.14 -11.53
N THR A 204 23.08 23.38 -11.43
CA THR A 204 22.73 24.00 -10.15
C THR A 204 21.24 23.87 -9.81
N ASP A 205 20.42 23.33 -10.72
CA ASP A 205 19.01 23.06 -10.44
C ASP A 205 18.90 21.94 -9.40
N GLU A 206 18.16 22.19 -8.34
CA GLU A 206 17.89 21.22 -7.28
C GLU A 206 16.39 21.15 -7.01
N ILE A 207 15.85 19.93 -6.94
CA ILE A 207 14.50 19.66 -6.46
C ILE A 207 14.63 18.63 -5.35
N SER A 208 14.27 19.03 -4.13
CA SER A 208 14.23 18.14 -2.97
C SER A 208 12.88 18.27 -2.29
N GLY A 209 12.42 17.25 -1.58
CA GLY A 209 11.11 17.36 -0.94
C GLY A 209 10.62 16.09 -0.30
N SER A 210 9.35 16.11 0.08
CA SER A 210 8.64 14.96 0.62
C SER A 210 7.25 14.86 0.02
N LEU A 211 6.82 13.64 -0.25
CA LEU A 211 5.44 13.30 -0.56
C LEU A 211 4.78 12.76 0.71
N SER A 212 3.62 13.30 1.06
CA SER A 212 2.83 12.83 2.21
C SER A 212 1.48 12.33 1.72
N VAL A 213 1.17 11.06 2.01
CA VAL A 213 -0.16 10.49 1.81
C VAL A 213 -0.91 10.53 3.13
N SER A 214 -2.14 11.01 3.11
CA SER A 214 -3.06 10.98 4.25
C SER A 214 -4.42 10.47 3.80
N ALA A 215 -5.11 9.74 4.67
CA ALA A 215 -6.42 9.17 4.38
C ALA A 215 -7.39 9.41 5.54
N THR A 216 -8.65 9.68 5.21
CA THR A 216 -9.73 9.83 6.20
C THR A 216 -10.96 9.08 5.71
N ALA A 217 -11.61 8.31 6.60
CA ALA A 217 -12.85 7.61 6.28
C ALA A 217 -13.97 8.60 5.92
N VAL A 218 -14.82 8.24 4.94
CA VAL A 218 -15.89 9.08 4.37
C VAL A 218 -17.28 8.65 4.81
#